data_AF-A0A1M4PSH9-F1
#
_entry.id   AF-A0A1M4PSH9-F1
#
_cell.length_a   1.000
_cell.length_b   1.000
_cell.length_c   1.000
_cell.angle_alpha   90.00
_cell.angle_beta   90.00
_cell.angle_gamma   90.00
#
_symmetry.space_group_name_H-M   'P 1'
#
loop_
_entity.id
_entity.type
_entity.pdbx_description
1 polymer ?
#
loop_
_entity_poly.entity_id
_entity_poly.type
_entity_poly.pdbx_seq_one_letter_code
_entity_poly.pdbx_strand_id
1 'polypeptide(L)'
;MILGRINEITPTILGKCMDMEKGSITTLIDSMENMNLVYREDDPRDKRKTIIKLSEEGKQYYAKQEEKFNKRIEELFHILSEVEINKFNESLKTIVEILEKVRDD
;
A
#
# COMPACT_ATOMS: atom_id res chain seq x y z
N MET A 1 2.29 1.18 3.16
CA MET A 1 0.83 1.32 3.21
C MET A 1 0.10 0.05 2.80
N ILE A 2 0.39 -0.55 1.64
CA ILE A 2 -0.31 -1.74 1.12
C ILE A 2 -0.33 -2.90 2.14
N LEU A 3 0.83 -3.35 2.61
CA LEU A 3 0.93 -4.46 3.57
C LEU A 3 0.28 -4.16 4.94
N GLY A 4 0.22 -2.89 5.35
CA GLY A 4 -0.48 -2.50 6.60
C GLY A 4 -1.99 -2.59 6.49
N ARG A 5 -2.54 -2.47 5.28
CA ARG A 5 -3.98 -2.63 4.99
C ARG A 5 -4.34 -4.07 4.64
N ILE A 6 -3.41 -4.80 4.05
CA ILE A 6 -3.57 -6.17 3.58
C ILE A 6 -2.61 -7.04 4.40
N ASN A 7 -3.11 -7.62 5.50
CA ASN A 7 -2.34 -8.33 6.54
C ASN A 7 -1.23 -9.26 6.02
N GLU A 8 -1.43 -9.90 4.86
CA GLU A 8 -0.45 -10.75 4.19
C GLU A 8 -0.50 -10.57 2.67
N ILE A 9 0.66 -10.62 2.02
CA ILE A 9 0.78 -10.49 0.56
C ILE A 9 1.95 -11.30 0.03
N THR A 10 1.87 -11.78 -1.21
CA THR A 10 3.02 -12.40 -1.87
C THR A 10 3.93 -11.33 -2.49
N PRO A 11 5.25 -11.56 -2.61
CA PRO A 11 6.17 -10.63 -3.29
C PRO A 11 5.72 -10.28 -4.71
N THR A 12 5.15 -11.25 -5.44
CA THR A 12 4.65 -11.06 -6.80
C THR A 12 3.48 -10.07 -6.85
N ILE A 13 2.50 -10.20 -5.94
CA ILE A 13 1.37 -9.28 -5.90
C ILE A 13 1.83 -7.91 -5.42
N LEU A 14 2.71 -7.86 -4.41
CA LEU A 14 3.26 -6.60 -3.93
C LEU A 14 4.02 -5.84 -5.04
N GLY A 15 4.84 -6.54 -5.82
CA GLY A 15 5.54 -5.97 -6.98
C GLY A 15 4.58 -5.37 -8.00
N LYS A 16 3.49 -6.07 -8.32
CA LYS A 16 2.42 -5.54 -9.20
C LYS A 16 1.74 -4.30 -8.61
N CYS A 17 1.39 -4.32 -7.34
CA CYS A 17 0.74 -3.18 -6.68
C CYS A 17 1.66 -1.94 -6.58
N MET A 18 2.97 -2.14 -6.55
CA MET A 18 3.95 -1.07 -6.47
C MET A 18 4.51 -0.66 -7.84
N ASP A 19 4.07 -1.32 -8.93
CA ASP A 19 4.63 -1.17 -10.28
C ASP A 19 6.17 -1.33 -10.29
N MET A 20 6.66 -2.36 -9.59
CA MET A 20 8.08 -2.64 -9.42
C MET A 20 8.47 -3.99 -10.03
N GLU A 21 9.65 -4.02 -10.65
CA GLU A 21 10.27 -5.26 -11.10
C GLU A 21 10.63 -6.20 -9.95
N LYS A 22 10.72 -7.51 -10.25
CA LYS A 22 10.96 -8.57 -9.26
C LYS A 22 12.27 -8.40 -8.47
N GLY A 23 13.34 -7.90 -9.12
CA GLY A 23 14.62 -7.64 -8.43
C GLY A 23 14.46 -6.56 -7.37
N SER A 24 13.88 -5.42 -7.76
CA SER A 24 13.66 -4.26 -6.90
C SER A 24 12.75 -4.56 -5.71
N ILE A 25 11.68 -5.35 -5.91
CA ILE A 25 10.80 -5.73 -4.79
C ILE A 25 11.52 -6.65 -3.81
N THR A 26 12.37 -7.55 -4.28
CA THR A 26 13.13 -8.46 -3.40
C THR A 26 14.05 -7.65 -2.49
N THR A 27 14.84 -6.73 -3.05
CA THR A 27 15.73 -5.84 -2.30
C THR A 27 14.96 -4.97 -1.30
N LEU A 28 13.79 -4.47 -1.68
CA LEU A 28 12.93 -3.70 -0.77
C LEU A 28 12.48 -4.55 0.42
N ILE A 29 11.99 -5.76 0.16
CA ILE A 29 11.53 -6.65 1.23
C ILE A 29 12.71 -7.06 2.12
N ASP A 30 13.88 -7.36 1.55
CA ASP A 30 15.10 -7.67 2.33
C ASP A 30 15.47 -6.50 3.27
N SER A 31 15.38 -5.27 2.77
CA SER A 31 15.62 -4.07 3.58
C SER A 31 14.60 -3.95 4.72
N MET A 32 13.33 -4.24 4.46
CA MET A 32 12.27 -4.22 5.46
C MET A 32 12.44 -5.34 6.51
N GLU A 33 12.90 -6.52 6.12
CA GLU A 33 13.24 -7.61 7.06
C GLU A 33 14.46 -7.26 7.91
N ASN A 34 15.50 -6.66 7.31
CA ASN A 34 16.68 -6.18 8.06
C ASN A 34 16.34 -5.10 9.09
N MET A 35 15.29 -4.31 8.82
CA MET A 35 14.74 -3.34 9.77
C MET A 35 13.74 -3.96 10.76
N ASN A 36 13.55 -5.28 10.74
CA ASN A 36 12.59 -6.04 11.53
C ASN A 36 11.13 -5.57 11.39
N LEU A 37 10.78 -4.96 10.24
CA LEU A 37 9.43 -4.46 9.98
C LEU A 37 8.52 -5.53 9.37
N VAL A 38 9.09 -6.50 8.66
CA VAL A 38 8.37 -7.60 8.03
C VAL A 38 9.08 -8.91 8.27
N TYR A 39 8.38 -10.00 8.02
CA TYR A 39 8.95 -11.34 7.93
C TYR A 39 8.27 -12.12 6.81
N ARG A 40 9.02 -13.08 6.25
CA ARG A 40 8.53 -14.07 5.29
C ARG A 40 8.16 -15.37 5.99
N GLU A 41 7.07 -15.97 5.55
CA GLU A 41 6.68 -17.34 5.94
C GLU A 41 6.08 -18.09 4.75
N ASP A 42 6.06 -19.42 4.83
CA ASP A 42 5.37 -20.25 3.85
C ASP A 42 3.86 -20.00 3.92
N ASP A 43 3.21 -19.90 2.76
CA ASP A 43 1.75 -19.76 2.71
C ASP A 43 1.12 -21.02 3.34
N PRO A 44 0.27 -20.89 4.38
CA PRO A 44 -0.36 -22.04 5.02
C PRO A 44 -1.25 -22.84 4.05
N ARG A 45 -1.66 -22.24 2.92
CA ARG A 45 -2.48 -22.88 1.88
C ARG A 45 -1.66 -23.53 0.77
N ASP A 46 -0.43 -23.06 0.53
CA ASP A 46 0.48 -23.61 -0.49
C ASP A 46 1.93 -23.34 -0.08
N LYS A 47 2.58 -24.34 0.52
CA LYS A 47 3.98 -24.24 0.99
C LYS A 47 5.01 -23.91 -0.10
N ARG A 48 4.62 -23.93 -1.37
CA ARG A 48 5.49 -23.49 -2.49
C ARG A 48 5.49 -21.97 -2.66
N LYS A 49 4.62 -21.25 -1.95
CA LYS A 49 4.50 -19.80 -1.99
C LYS A 49 5.00 -19.22 -0.68
N THR A 50 5.69 -18.10 -0.77
CA THR A 50 6.07 -17.29 0.38
C THR A 50 5.15 -16.09 0.47
N ILE A 51 4.65 -15.82 1.67
CA ILE A 51 3.91 -14.60 2.01
C ILE A 51 4.76 -13.72 2.92
N ILE A 52 4.53 -12.42 2.80
CA ILE A 52 5.16 -11.38 3.61
C ILE A 52 4.10 -10.88 4.58
N LYS A 53 4.48 -10.72 5.84
CA LYS A 53 3.63 -10.18 6.91
C LYS A 53 4.37 -9.09 7.67
N LEU A 54 3.62 -8.15 8.25
CA LEU A 54 4.20 -7.20 9.20
C LEU A 54 4.56 -7.92 10.49
N SER A 55 5.77 -7.65 10.99
CA SER A 55 6.11 -7.93 12.38
C SER A 55 5.31 -7.02 13.32
N GLU A 56 5.39 -7.25 14.63
CA GLU A 56 4.73 -6.37 15.59
C GLU A 56 5.32 -4.95 15.56
N GLU A 57 6.64 -4.84 15.39
CA GLU A 57 7.34 -3.57 15.20
C GLU A 57 6.92 -2.89 13.88
N GLY A 58 6.72 -3.68 12.83
CA GLY A 58 6.17 -3.23 11.56
C GLY A 58 4.77 -2.64 11.67
N LYS A 59 3.88 -3.26 12.46
CA LYS A 59 2.52 -2.74 12.72
C LYS A 59 2.56 -1.42 13.49
N GLN A 60 3.40 -1.33 14.52
CA GLN A 60 3.57 -0.09 15.27
C GLN A 60 4.16 1.02 14.40
N TYR A 61 5.14 0.69 13.56
CA TYR A 61 5.69 1.62 12.59
C TYR A 61 4.62 2.08 11.61
N TYR A 62 3.83 1.16 11.06
CA TYR A 62 2.72 1.47 10.16
C TYR A 62 1.73 2.44 10.80
N ALA A 63 1.25 2.16 12.02
CA ALA A 63 0.27 3.00 12.71
C ALA A 63 0.79 4.45 12.88
N LYS A 64 2.06 4.61 13.27
CA LYS A 64 2.70 5.94 13.39
C LYS A 64 2.81 6.66 12.05
N GLN A 65 3.07 5.94 10.96
CA GLN A 65 3.13 6.54 9.63
C GLN A 65 1.75 6.89 9.09
N GLU A 66 0.74 6.06 9.36
CA GLU A 66 -0.65 6.31 8.98
C GLU A 66 -1.19 7.56 9.67
N GLU A 67 -0.94 7.73 10.97
CA GLU A 67 -1.32 8.94 11.71
C GLU A 67 -0.67 10.19 11.10
N LYS A 68 0.64 10.15 10.82
CA LYS A 68 1.36 11.25 10.18
C LYS A 68 0.84 11.56 8.78
N PHE A 69 0.50 10.52 8.02
CA PHE A 69 -0.07 10.68 6.69
C PHE A 69 -1.44 11.36 6.76
N ASN A 70 -2.33 10.89 7.64
CA ASN A 70 -3.66 11.48 7.81
C ASN A 70 -3.57 12.94 8.23
N LYS A 71 -2.68 13.28 9.19
CA LYS A 71 -2.47 14.67 9.60
C LYS A 71 -1.99 15.55 8.45
N ARG A 72 -1.09 15.06 7.60
CA ARG A 72 -0.62 15.81 6.41
C ARG A 72 -1.73 15.99 5.39
N ILE A 73 -2.60 14.99 5.20
CA ILE A 73 -3.77 15.13 4.33
C ILE A 73 -4.72 16.18 4.89
N GLU A 74 -5.03 16.14 6.19
CA GLU A 74 -5.85 17.18 6.83
C GLU A 74 -5.25 18.57 6.64
N GLU A 75 -3.94 18.73 6.86
CA GLU A 75 -3.22 20.00 6.64
C GLU A 75 -3.22 20.43 5.16
N LEU A 76 -3.19 19.50 4.21
CA LEU A 76 -3.24 19.86 2.79
C LEU A 76 -4.65 20.30 2.37
N PHE A 77 -5.67 19.65 2.92
CA PHE A 77 -7.07 19.85 2.53
C PHE A 77 -7.83 20.84 3.42
N HIS A 78 -7.23 21.37 4.50
CA HIS A 78 -7.89 22.29 5.44
C HIS A 78 -8.44 23.58 4.80
N ILE A 79 -7.90 23.97 3.64
CA ILE A 79 -8.30 25.19 2.91
C ILE A 79 -9.59 24.96 2.14
N LEU A 80 -9.92 23.71 1.81
CA LEU A 80 -11.08 23.36 1.00
C LEU A 80 -12.33 23.27 1.86
N SER A 81 -13.41 23.88 1.39
CA SER A 81 -14.75 23.65 1.92
C SER A 81 -15.23 22.23 1.61
N GLU A 82 -16.21 21.75 2.35
CA GLU A 82 -16.82 20.44 2.12
C GLU A 82 -17.37 20.29 0.69
N VAL A 83 -17.88 21.38 0.11
CA VAL A 83 -18.35 21.42 -1.29
C VAL A 83 -17.20 21.21 -2.27
N GLU A 84 -16.04 21.82 -2.03
CA GLU A 84 -14.85 21.68 -2.87
C GLU A 84 -14.24 20.28 -2.75
N ILE A 85 -14.21 19.72 -1.53
CA ILE A 85 -13.78 18.34 -1.28
C ILE A 85 -14.67 17.35 -2.05
N ASN A 86 -15.99 17.54 -1.99
CA ASN A 86 -16.93 16.68 -2.71
C ASN A 86 -16.74 16.78 -4.24
N LYS A 87 -16.60 17.98 -4.78
CA LYS A 87 -16.30 18.17 -6.22
C LYS A 87 -14.98 17.53 -6.63
N PHE A 88 -13.95 17.67 -5.80
CA PHE A 88 -12.65 17.04 -6.04
C PHE A 88 -12.76 15.52 -6.07
N ASN A 89 -13.49 14.93 -5.10
CA ASN A 89 -13.72 13.49 -5.04
C ASN A 89 -14.49 12.97 -6.26
N GLU A 90 -15.55 13.65 -6.69
CA GLU A 90 -16.29 13.30 -7.91
C GLU A 90 -15.42 13.40 -9.18
N SER A 91 -14.54 14.40 -9.25
CA SER A 91 -13.59 14.55 -10.36
C SER A 91 -12.59 13.38 -10.39
N LEU A 92 -12.07 12.97 -9.23
CA LEU A 92 -11.18 11.83 -9.11
C LEU A 92 -11.86 10.52 -9.52
N LYS A 93 -13.11 10.28 -9.08
CA LYS A 93 -13.88 9.09 -9.51
C LYS A 93 -14.01 9.03 -11.02
N THR A 94 -14.38 10.15 -11.64
CA THR A 94 -14.48 10.25 -13.10
C THR A 94 -13.16 9.88 -13.79
N ILE A 95 -12.02 10.37 -13.27
CA ILE A 95 -10.70 10.03 -13.83
C ILE A 95 -10.42 8.53 -13.70
N VAL A 96 -10.69 7.93 -12.55
CA VAL A 96 -10.50 6.49 -12.33
C VAL A 96 -11.34 5.66 -13.30
N GLU A 97 -12.62 5.99 -13.46
CA GLU A 97 -13.52 5.31 -14.41
C GLU A 97 -13.04 5.41 -15.87
N ILE A 98 -12.48 6.56 -16.25
CA ILE A 98 -11.89 6.74 -17.59
C ILE A 98 -10.66 5.86 -17.75
N LEU A 99 -9.76 5.85 -16.77
CA LEU A 99 -8.54 5.04 -16.82
C LEU A 99 -8.83 3.54 -16.86
N GLU A 100 -9.89 3.07 -16.17
CA GLU A 100 -10.32 1.67 -16.25
C GLU A 100 -10.79 1.30 -17.65
N LYS A 101 -11.60 2.15 -18.30
CA LYS A 101 -12.06 1.93 -19.68
C LYS A 101 -10.89 1.87 -20.67
N VAL A 102 -9.91 2.76 -20.52
CA VAL A 102 -8.72 2.80 -21.40
C VAL A 102 -7.83 1.56 -21.24
N ARG A 103 -7.82 0.92 -20.06
CA ARG A 103 -7.02 -0.29 -19.82
C ARG A 103 -7.64 -1.55 -20.46
N ASP A 104 -8.97 -1.56 -20.62
CA ASP A 104 -9.73 -2.71 -21.11
C ASP A 104 -9.92 -2.68 -22.65
N ASP A 105 -9.50 -1.62 -23.34
CA ASP A 105 -9.35 -1.50 -24.81
C ASP A 105 -7.93 -1.90 -25.28
#